data_AF-B6W890-F1
#
_entry.id   AF-B6W890-F1
#
_cell.length_a   1.000
_cell.length_b   1.000
_cell.length_c   1.000
_cell.angle_alpha   90.00
_cell.angle_beta   90.00
_cell.angle_gamma   90.00
#
_symmetry.space_group_name_H-M   'P 1'
#
loop_
_entity.id
_entity.type
_entity.pdbx_description
1 polymer ?
#
loop_
_entity_poly.entity_id
_entity_poly.type
_entity_poly.pdbx_seq_one_letter_code
_entity_poly.pdbx_strand_id
1 'polypeptide(L)'
;MGKEFGYKSVLSALLISLSLMFFEKFFPDTVFTNDILINILFGAGIVSFALSRIFFNNASSGGTDIVAAILNKYFNIALAKCLFFIDSMVVLMAVKEFGIEMAMYAVLTVIIQSFGFNYFIQGLGRKIAITIISDYSDEINSMILNKYERGVSLYKSEGGYSHKERDILLTVVPFRKYIPIRDDILKIDKNAFVFTHTISEVLGEGFTYDVFN
;
A
#
# COMPACT_ATOMS: atom_id res chain seq x y z
N MET A 1 8.89 -3.22 15.46
CA MET A 1 9.46 -4.54 15.07
C MET A 1 9.34 -5.49 16.23
N GLY A 2 8.52 -6.53 16.06
CA GLY A 2 8.29 -7.58 17.05
C GLY A 2 8.53 -8.97 16.44
N LYS A 3 8.23 -10.01 17.22
CA LYS A 3 8.40 -11.42 16.81
C LYS A 3 7.64 -11.77 15.53
N GLU A 4 6.48 -11.16 15.32
CA GLU A 4 5.65 -11.35 14.13
C GLU A 4 6.36 -10.93 12.84
N PHE A 5 7.01 -9.75 12.83
CA PHE A 5 7.79 -9.29 11.67
C PHE A 5 8.92 -10.25 11.36
N GLY A 6 9.65 -10.71 12.38
CA GLY A 6 10.75 -11.66 12.21
C GLY A 6 10.29 -12.98 11.59
N TYR A 7 9.26 -13.61 12.15
CA TYR A 7 8.74 -14.87 11.63
C TYR A 7 8.19 -14.74 10.19
N LYS A 8 7.41 -13.69 9.90
CA LYS A 8 6.90 -13.43 8.55
C LYS A 8 8.02 -13.17 7.54
N SER A 9 9.09 -12.50 7.96
CA SER A 9 10.25 -12.23 7.09
C SER A 9 11.03 -13.50 6.78
N VAL A 10 11.22 -14.40 7.77
CA VAL A 10 11.84 -15.72 7.53
C VAL A 10 10.99 -16.53 6.55
N LEU A 11 9.67 -16.57 6.75
CA LEU A 11 8.76 -17.27 5.83
C LEU A 11 8.79 -16.65 4.42
N SER A 12 8.81 -15.33 4.31
CA SER A 12 8.94 -14.63 3.02
C SER A 12 10.26 -14.98 2.33
N ALA A 13 11.38 -14.93 3.05
CA ALA A 13 12.69 -15.29 2.50
C ALA A 13 12.73 -16.74 2.00
N LEU A 14 12.17 -17.68 2.78
CA LEU A 14 12.05 -19.09 2.37
C LEU A 14 11.20 -19.24 1.11
N LEU A 15 10.06 -18.55 1.02
CA LEU A 15 9.19 -18.60 -0.16
C LEU A 15 9.88 -18.01 -1.40
N ILE A 16 10.63 -16.92 -1.25
CA ILE A 16 11.42 -16.32 -2.34
C ILE A 16 12.45 -17.33 -2.83
N SER A 17 13.24 -17.92 -1.92
CA SER A 17 14.25 -18.92 -2.26
C SER A 17 13.65 -20.16 -2.95
N LEU A 18 12.54 -20.69 -2.44
CA LEU A 18 11.84 -21.82 -3.05
C LEU A 18 11.29 -21.48 -4.44
N SER A 19 10.78 -20.26 -4.61
CA SER A 19 10.29 -19.78 -5.91
C SER A 19 11.42 -19.69 -6.91
N LEU A 20 12.58 -19.13 -6.52
CA LEU A 20 13.77 -19.09 -7.39
C LEU A 20 14.20 -20.49 -7.81
N MET A 21 14.32 -21.44 -6.86
CA MET A 21 14.67 -22.83 -7.16
C MET A 21 13.65 -23.49 -8.12
N PHE A 22 12.37 -23.19 -7.96
CA PHE A 22 11.33 -23.69 -8.85
C PHE A 22 11.49 -23.12 -10.26
N PHE A 23 11.67 -21.80 -10.39
CA PHE A 23 11.84 -21.15 -11.70
C PHE A 23 13.11 -21.61 -12.42
N GLU A 24 14.24 -21.74 -11.72
CA GLU A 24 15.49 -22.26 -12.29
C GLU A 24 15.34 -23.69 -12.81
N LYS A 25 14.58 -24.54 -12.10
CA LYS A 25 14.39 -25.94 -12.47
C LYS A 25 13.46 -26.11 -13.67
N PHE A 26 12.38 -25.35 -13.75
CA PHE A 26 11.33 -25.53 -14.77
C PHE A 26 11.47 -24.60 -15.97
N PHE A 27 12.15 -23.46 -15.81
CA PHE A 27 12.35 -22.45 -16.86
C PHE A 27 13.83 -22.03 -16.94
N PRO A 28 14.78 -22.97 -17.09
CA PRO A 28 16.19 -22.60 -17.25
C PRO A 28 16.39 -21.74 -18.50
N ASP A 29 17.28 -20.76 -18.42
CA ASP A 29 17.74 -19.91 -19.53
C ASP A 29 16.65 -19.19 -20.34
N THR A 30 15.48 -18.97 -19.74
CA THR A 30 14.39 -18.25 -20.41
C THR A 30 14.65 -16.74 -20.38
N VAL A 31 15.18 -16.21 -21.48
CA VAL A 31 15.39 -14.77 -21.68
C VAL A 31 14.25 -14.20 -22.51
N PHE A 32 13.41 -13.34 -21.92
CA PHE A 32 12.31 -12.69 -22.64
C PHE A 32 12.82 -11.66 -23.67
N THR A 33 13.92 -10.97 -23.36
CA THR A 33 14.57 -10.01 -24.27
C THR A 33 16.03 -9.80 -23.87
N ASN A 34 16.87 -9.51 -24.86
CA ASN A 34 18.28 -9.15 -24.65
C ASN A 34 18.46 -7.64 -24.37
N ASP A 35 17.38 -6.86 -24.43
CA ASP A 35 17.42 -5.43 -24.11
C ASP A 35 17.42 -5.21 -22.59
N ILE A 36 18.56 -4.75 -22.08
CA ILE A 36 18.80 -4.50 -20.65
C ILE A 36 17.81 -3.47 -20.10
N LEU A 37 17.46 -2.42 -20.86
CA LEU A 37 16.54 -1.38 -20.39
C LEU A 37 15.12 -1.95 -20.22
N ILE A 38 14.67 -2.77 -21.16
CA ILE A 38 13.36 -3.44 -21.06
C ILE A 38 13.36 -4.36 -19.83
N ASN A 39 14.41 -5.16 -19.64
CA ASN A 39 14.53 -6.04 -18.47
C ASN A 39 14.50 -5.27 -17.16
N ILE A 40 15.17 -4.11 -17.09
CA ILE A 40 15.16 -3.24 -15.90
C ILE A 40 13.75 -2.71 -15.64
N LEU A 41 13.04 -2.20 -16.65
CA LEU A 41 11.71 -1.62 -16.47
C LEU A 41 10.70 -2.64 -15.90
N PHE A 42 10.65 -3.84 -16.48
CA PHE A 42 9.74 -4.89 -16.02
C PHE A 42 10.21 -5.50 -14.70
N GLY A 43 11.49 -5.83 -14.58
CA GLY A 43 12.05 -6.43 -13.37
C GLY A 43 11.93 -5.51 -12.15
N ALA A 44 12.36 -4.25 -12.28
CA ALA A 44 12.24 -3.25 -11.22
C ALA A 44 10.78 -3.02 -10.83
N GLY A 45 9.86 -2.95 -11.81
CA GLY A 45 8.43 -2.76 -11.56
C GLY A 45 7.81 -3.91 -10.76
N ILE A 46 8.09 -5.16 -11.16
CA ILE A 46 7.58 -6.36 -10.47
C ILE A 46 8.15 -6.44 -9.05
N VAL A 47 9.46 -6.24 -8.88
CA VAL A 47 10.11 -6.25 -7.56
C VAL A 47 9.55 -5.17 -6.65
N SER A 48 9.32 -3.95 -7.18
CA SER A 48 8.71 -2.85 -6.42
C SER A 48 7.35 -3.22 -5.86
N PHE A 49 6.50 -3.84 -6.68
CA PHE A 49 5.17 -4.28 -6.26
C PHE A 49 5.25 -5.40 -5.22
N ALA A 50 6.08 -6.42 -5.46
CA ALA A 50 6.28 -7.53 -4.55
C ALA A 50 6.80 -7.06 -3.19
N LEU A 51 7.85 -6.22 -3.18
CA LEU A 51 8.44 -5.68 -1.97
C LEU A 51 7.44 -4.80 -1.21
N SER A 52 6.67 -3.96 -1.92
CA SER A 52 5.60 -3.17 -1.30
C SER A 52 4.55 -4.05 -0.62
N ARG A 53 4.18 -5.18 -1.24
CA ARG A 53 3.21 -6.11 -0.67
C ARG A 53 3.76 -6.81 0.58
N ILE A 54 5.02 -7.22 0.55
CA ILE A 54 5.73 -7.83 1.69
C ILE A 54 5.76 -6.85 2.87
N PHE A 55 6.20 -5.61 2.64
CA PHE A 55 6.24 -4.58 3.68
C PHE A 55 4.86 -4.16 4.18
N PHE A 56 3.87 -4.06 3.29
CA PHE A 56 2.50 -3.78 3.68
C PHE A 56 1.94 -4.83 4.64
N ASN A 57 2.42 -6.09 4.56
CA ASN A 57 2.03 -7.17 5.46
C ASN A 57 2.91 -7.27 6.72
N ASN A 58 3.70 -6.25 7.03
CA ASN A 58 4.68 -6.22 8.12
C ASN A 58 5.71 -7.37 8.01
N ALA A 59 6.27 -7.57 6.83
CA ALA A 59 7.35 -8.54 6.57
C ALA A 59 8.49 -7.88 5.76
N SER A 60 9.55 -8.63 5.52
CA SER A 60 10.70 -8.28 4.67
C SER A 60 11.10 -9.49 3.84
N SER A 61 11.77 -9.25 2.70
CA SER A 61 12.37 -10.28 1.85
C SER A 61 13.54 -11.00 2.51
N GLY A 62 14.07 -10.49 3.62
CA GLY A 62 15.18 -11.10 4.35
C GLY A 62 16.56 -10.59 3.94
N GLY A 63 16.64 -9.54 3.11
CA GLY A 63 17.88 -8.99 2.58
C GLY A 63 18.25 -7.63 3.19
N THR A 64 18.77 -6.73 2.35
CA THR A 64 19.13 -5.34 2.72
C THR A 64 17.94 -4.54 3.26
N ASP A 65 16.73 -4.97 2.91
CA ASP A 65 15.48 -4.39 3.33
C ASP A 65 15.18 -4.60 4.83
N ILE A 66 15.78 -5.59 5.51
CA ILE A 66 15.78 -5.68 6.98
C ILE A 66 16.48 -4.46 7.57
N VAL A 67 17.66 -4.10 7.04
CA VAL A 67 18.44 -2.95 7.52
C VAL A 67 17.65 -1.66 7.26
N ALA A 68 16.98 -1.56 6.11
CA ALA A 68 16.12 -0.42 5.80
C ALA A 68 14.98 -0.27 6.80
N ALA A 69 14.38 -1.39 7.19
CA ALA A 69 13.31 -1.43 8.17
C ALA A 69 13.80 -1.05 9.57
N ILE A 70 15.03 -1.42 9.93
CA ILE A 70 15.68 -1.00 11.20
C ILE A 70 15.88 0.52 11.17
N LEU A 71 16.47 1.06 10.10
CA LEU A 71 16.66 2.52 9.96
C LEU A 71 15.34 3.28 10.05
N ASN A 72 14.30 2.80 9.37
CA ASN A 72 12.96 3.38 9.47
C ASN A 72 12.44 3.38 10.92
N LYS A 73 12.62 2.28 11.66
CA LYS A 73 12.17 2.17 13.05
C LYS A 73 12.89 3.13 14.00
N TYR A 74 14.21 3.29 13.86
CA TYR A 74 15.01 4.09 14.80
C TYR A 74 15.05 5.58 14.44
N PHE A 75 15.02 5.92 13.14
CA PHE A 75 15.18 7.30 12.67
C PHE A 75 13.89 7.91 12.10
N ASN A 76 12.78 7.16 12.01
CA ASN A 76 11.51 7.60 11.40
C ASN A 76 11.65 8.11 9.95
N ILE A 77 12.72 7.71 9.25
CA ILE A 77 12.93 8.04 7.84
C ILE A 77 12.00 7.16 7.00
N ALA A 78 11.37 7.73 5.97
CA ALA A 78 10.51 6.97 5.07
C ALA A 78 11.21 5.73 4.50
N LEU A 79 10.54 4.58 4.55
CA LEU A 79 11.13 3.28 4.19
C LEU A 79 11.72 3.26 2.77
N ALA A 80 11.04 3.89 1.80
CA ALA A 80 11.53 4.02 0.41
C ALA A 80 12.89 4.74 0.31
N LYS A 81 13.14 5.72 1.19
CA LYS A 81 14.43 6.43 1.27
C LYS A 81 15.51 5.56 1.91
N CYS A 82 15.15 4.79 2.94
CA CYS A 82 16.08 3.85 3.58
C CYS A 82 16.55 2.79 2.57
N LEU A 83 15.62 2.20 1.81
CA LEU A 83 15.91 1.23 0.76
C LEU A 83 16.83 1.85 -0.31
N PHE A 84 16.44 3.01 -0.84
CA PHE A 84 17.24 3.73 -1.83
C PHE A 84 18.68 3.97 -1.36
N PHE A 85 18.86 4.40 -0.11
CA PHE A 85 20.19 4.68 0.44
C PHE A 85 21.03 3.41 0.57
N ILE A 86 20.47 2.35 1.14
CA ILE A 86 21.20 1.08 1.34
C ILE A 86 21.55 0.45 0.00
N ASP A 87 20.59 0.37 -0.93
CA ASP A 87 20.82 -0.24 -2.24
C ASP A 87 21.83 0.59 -3.05
N SER A 88 21.78 1.93 -2.95
CA SER A 88 22.80 2.79 -3.56
C SER A 88 24.20 2.54 -2.99
N MET A 89 24.33 2.31 -1.67
CA MET A 89 25.62 1.94 -1.07
C MET A 89 26.13 0.61 -1.62
N VAL A 90 25.26 -0.39 -1.78
CA VAL A 90 25.62 -1.69 -2.36
C VAL A 90 26.09 -1.52 -3.82
N VAL A 91 25.36 -0.73 -4.62
CA VAL A 91 25.74 -0.45 -6.01
C VAL A 91 27.10 0.26 -6.08
N LEU A 92 27.35 1.24 -5.20
CA LEU A 92 28.63 1.96 -5.15
C LEU A 92 29.80 1.03 -4.81
N MET A 93 29.59 0.03 -3.95
CA MET A 93 30.61 -0.98 -3.65
C MET A 93 30.87 -1.91 -4.85
N ALA A 94 29.84 -2.21 -5.64
CA ALA A 94 29.93 -3.10 -6.80
C ALA A 94 30.58 -2.47 -8.06
N VAL A 95 30.66 -1.13 -8.16
CA VAL A 95 31.18 -0.44 -9.36
C VAL A 95 32.59 -0.89 -9.75
N LYS A 96 33.44 -1.17 -8.77
CA LYS A 96 34.83 -1.57 -9.03
C LYS A 96 34.92 -2.93 -9.74
N GLU A 97 33.94 -3.80 -9.55
CA GLU A 97 33.93 -5.16 -10.11
C GLU A 97 33.21 -5.23 -11.46
N PHE A 98 32.07 -4.54 -11.60
CA PHE A 98 31.20 -4.65 -12.77
C PHE A 98 31.36 -3.52 -13.80
N GLY A 99 32.14 -2.50 -13.48
CA GLY A 99 32.36 -1.34 -14.34
C GLY A 99 31.24 -0.29 -14.25
N ILE A 100 31.50 0.88 -14.85
CA ILE A 100 30.63 2.05 -14.71
C ILE A 100 29.28 1.89 -15.41
N GLU A 101 29.23 1.19 -16.54
CA GLU A 101 28.01 1.00 -17.32
C GLU A 101 26.99 0.15 -16.56
N MET A 102 27.40 -1.01 -16.03
CA MET A 102 26.54 -1.84 -15.19
C MET A 102 26.13 -1.14 -13.90
N ALA A 103 27.00 -0.31 -13.33
CA ALA A 103 26.66 0.53 -12.19
C ALA A 103 25.56 1.55 -12.52
N MET A 104 25.60 2.19 -13.70
CA MET A 104 24.56 3.11 -14.14
C MET A 104 23.21 2.41 -14.29
N TYR A 105 23.19 1.20 -14.86
CA TYR A 105 21.98 0.37 -14.95
C TYR A 105 21.45 -0.05 -13.56
N ALA A 106 22.33 -0.38 -12.63
CA ALA A 106 21.95 -0.71 -11.26
C ALA A 106 21.37 0.51 -10.52
N VAL A 107 21.98 1.69 -10.64
CA VAL A 107 21.43 2.94 -10.09
C VAL A 107 20.04 3.23 -10.68
N LEU A 108 19.88 3.09 -11.99
CA LEU A 108 18.58 3.27 -12.66
C LEU A 108 17.53 2.31 -12.10
N THR A 109 17.91 1.05 -11.89
CA THR A 109 17.06 0.01 -11.28
C THR A 109 16.60 0.43 -9.88
N VAL A 110 17.53 0.89 -9.03
CA VAL A 110 17.24 1.35 -7.65
C VAL A 110 16.32 2.59 -7.65
N ILE A 111 16.50 3.51 -8.59
CA ILE A 111 15.62 4.68 -8.75
C ILE A 111 14.19 4.23 -9.09
N ILE A 112 14.02 3.40 -10.11
CA ILE A 112 12.70 2.87 -10.52
C ILE A 112 12.08 2.11 -9.35
N GLN A 113 12.87 1.30 -8.65
CA GLN A 113 12.40 0.56 -7.48
C GLN A 113 11.91 1.46 -6.36
N SER A 114 12.63 2.54 -6.04
CA SER A 114 12.22 3.47 -4.99
C SER A 114 10.91 4.19 -5.32
N PHE A 115 10.77 4.68 -6.56
CA PHE A 115 9.53 5.31 -7.03
C PHE A 115 8.36 4.31 -7.06
N GLY A 116 8.58 3.12 -7.63
CA GLY A 116 7.59 2.05 -7.69
C GLY A 116 7.15 1.61 -6.30
N PHE A 117 8.11 1.39 -5.39
CA PHE A 117 7.84 1.02 -4.01
C PHE A 117 6.97 2.07 -3.32
N ASN A 118 7.35 3.34 -3.42
CA ASN A 118 6.58 4.42 -2.83
C ASN A 118 5.17 4.52 -3.42
N TYR A 119 5.01 4.31 -4.72
CA TYR A 119 3.70 4.32 -5.38
C TYR A 119 2.81 3.17 -4.88
N PHE A 120 3.33 1.93 -4.89
CA PHE A 120 2.56 0.75 -4.52
C PHE A 120 2.27 0.69 -3.02
N ILE A 121 3.23 1.00 -2.15
CA ILE A 121 3.01 0.95 -0.69
C ILE A 121 1.93 1.95 -0.26
N GLN A 122 1.96 3.17 -0.83
CA GLN A 122 0.92 4.16 -0.60
C GLN A 122 -0.41 3.67 -1.18
N GLY A 123 -0.43 3.16 -2.41
CA GLY A 123 -1.63 2.61 -3.05
C GLY A 123 -2.33 1.54 -2.22
N LEU A 124 -1.57 0.62 -1.62
CA LEU A 124 -2.09 -0.45 -0.75
C LEU A 124 -2.68 0.10 0.56
N GLY A 125 -2.10 1.18 1.10
CA GLY A 125 -2.51 1.81 2.36
C GLY A 125 -3.49 2.98 2.23
N ARG A 126 -3.90 3.36 1.00
CA ARG A 126 -4.78 4.51 0.78
C ARG A 126 -6.11 4.33 1.51
N LYS A 127 -6.44 5.33 2.32
CA LYS A 127 -7.72 5.45 3.01
C LYS A 127 -8.44 6.67 2.46
N ILE A 128 -9.76 6.59 2.46
CA ILE A 128 -10.63 7.62 1.92
C ILE A 128 -11.71 7.92 2.96
N ALA A 129 -11.91 9.20 3.24
CA ALA A 129 -13.08 9.67 3.96
C ALA A 129 -14.19 9.83 2.94
N ILE A 130 -15.34 9.25 3.24
CA ILE A 130 -16.56 9.36 2.45
C ILE A 130 -17.52 10.21 3.26
N THR A 131 -17.94 11.33 2.67
CA THR A 131 -18.97 12.19 3.22
C THR A 131 -20.23 12.03 2.39
N ILE A 132 -21.35 11.76 3.06
CA ILE A 132 -22.62 11.39 2.43
C ILE A 132 -23.69 12.34 2.97
N ILE A 133 -24.42 12.99 2.07
CA ILE A 133 -25.56 13.84 2.37
C ILE A 133 -26.76 13.27 1.62
N SER A 134 -27.76 12.79 2.35
CA SER A 134 -28.94 12.11 1.82
C SER A 134 -30.11 12.23 2.79
N ASP A 135 -31.33 12.19 2.27
CA ASP A 135 -32.55 12.11 3.09
C ASP A 135 -32.77 10.71 3.69
N TYR A 136 -32.02 9.70 3.23
CA TYR A 136 -32.06 8.31 3.69
C TYR A 136 -30.87 7.97 4.60
N SER A 137 -30.44 8.93 5.43
CA SER A 137 -29.23 8.81 6.26
C SER A 137 -29.26 7.61 7.20
N ASP A 138 -30.42 7.25 7.76
CA ASP A 138 -30.55 6.13 8.71
C ASP A 138 -30.37 4.77 8.04
N GLU A 139 -30.92 4.60 6.82
CA GLU A 139 -30.79 3.37 6.04
C GLU A 139 -29.35 3.19 5.56
N ILE A 140 -28.72 4.26 5.09
CA ILE A 140 -27.32 4.26 4.67
C ILE A 140 -26.40 3.98 5.87
N ASN A 141 -26.64 4.62 7.02
CA ASN A 141 -25.90 4.36 8.26
C ASN A 141 -25.97 2.87 8.65
N SER A 142 -27.19 2.33 8.70
CA SER A 142 -27.43 0.92 9.03
C SER A 142 -26.73 -0.02 8.05
N MET A 143 -26.75 0.31 6.75
CA MET A 143 -26.06 -0.47 5.73
C MET A 143 -24.54 -0.45 5.93
N ILE A 144 -23.93 0.72 6.20
CA ILE A 144 -22.48 0.81 6.40
C ILE A 144 -22.04 0.07 7.67
N LEU A 145 -22.79 0.21 8.77
CA LEU A 145 -22.51 -0.47 10.03
C LEU A 145 -22.62 -1.99 9.89
N ASN A 146 -23.70 -2.50 9.30
CA ASN A 146 -23.98 -3.94 9.30
C ASN A 146 -23.33 -4.70 8.14
N LYS A 147 -23.28 -4.12 6.93
CA LYS A 147 -22.74 -4.80 5.74
C LYS A 147 -21.24 -4.62 5.62
N TYR A 148 -20.73 -3.44 5.96
CA TYR A 148 -19.32 -3.10 5.74
C TYR A 148 -18.49 -3.15 7.03
N GLU A 149 -19.16 -3.26 8.19
CA GLU A 149 -18.56 -3.29 9.53
C GLU A 149 -17.63 -2.09 9.73
N ARG A 150 -18.17 -0.89 9.46
CA ARG A 150 -17.42 0.36 9.57
C ARG A 150 -18.20 1.38 10.39
N GLY A 151 -17.47 2.02 11.31
CA GLY A 151 -18.00 3.13 12.08
C GLY A 151 -18.40 4.30 11.18
N VAL A 152 -19.45 4.99 11.60
CA VAL A 152 -20.00 6.18 10.93
C VAL A 152 -20.20 7.26 11.99
N SER A 153 -19.73 8.47 11.69
CA SER A 153 -20.01 9.65 12.49
C SER A 153 -21.13 10.45 11.84
N LEU A 154 -22.14 10.81 12.62
CA LEU A 154 -23.27 11.64 12.20
C LEU A 154 -23.00 13.10 12.59
N TYR A 155 -22.98 14.00 11.62
CA TYR A 155 -22.98 15.43 11.86
C TYR A 155 -24.38 15.99 11.66
N LYS A 156 -24.93 16.62 12.70
CA LYS A 156 -26.15 17.43 12.57
C LYS A 156 -25.82 18.63 11.68
N SER A 157 -26.59 18.79 10.61
CA SER A 157 -26.41 19.88 9.65
C SER A 157 -27.74 20.50 9.26
N GLU A 158 -27.69 21.71 8.74
CA GLU A 158 -28.83 22.40 8.18
C GLU A 158 -28.51 22.81 6.74
N GLY A 159 -29.42 22.59 5.82
CA GLY A 159 -29.25 23.03 4.44
C GLY A 159 -29.25 24.55 4.35
N GLY A 160 -28.15 25.16 3.89
CA GLY A 160 -28.06 26.63 3.81
C GLY A 160 -29.05 27.34 2.88
N TYR A 161 -29.73 26.59 1.99
CA TYR A 161 -30.83 27.12 1.17
C TYR A 161 -32.20 26.68 1.69
N SER A 162 -32.34 25.38 2.05
CA SER A 162 -33.62 24.80 2.42
C SER A 162 -34.00 24.99 3.88
N HIS A 163 -33.04 25.36 4.74
CA HIS A 163 -33.15 25.40 6.20
C HIS A 163 -33.68 24.09 6.82
N LYS A 164 -33.54 22.98 6.08
CA LYS A 164 -33.93 21.65 6.57
C LYS A 164 -32.77 21.05 7.34
N GLU A 165 -33.06 20.60 8.55
CA GLU A 165 -32.17 19.74 9.30
C GLU A 165 -31.99 18.41 8.56
N ARG A 166 -30.73 17.97 8.47
CA ARG A 166 -30.36 16.66 7.91
C ARG A 166 -29.04 16.21 8.49
N ASP A 167 -28.86 14.90 8.55
CA ASP A 167 -27.63 14.32 9.05
C ASP A 167 -26.64 14.08 7.90
N ILE A 168 -25.39 14.48 8.10
CA ILE A 168 -24.28 14.18 7.21
C ILE A 168 -23.52 12.99 7.80
N LEU A 169 -23.37 11.93 7.02
CA LEU A 169 -22.60 10.75 7.42
C LEU A 169 -21.15 10.94 6.99
N LEU A 170 -20.23 10.68 7.91
CA LEU A 170 -18.80 10.55 7.63
C LEU A 170 -18.35 9.14 8.00
N THR A 171 -17.71 8.46 7.05
CA THR A 171 -17.02 7.21 7.33
C THR A 171 -15.65 7.21 6.68
N VAL A 172 -14.69 6.55 7.31
CA VAL A 172 -13.37 6.33 6.74
C VAL A 172 -13.28 4.87 6.36
N VAL A 173 -12.76 4.59 5.16
CA VAL A 173 -12.58 3.21 4.69
C VAL A 173 -11.28 3.07 3.91
N PRO A 174 -10.73 1.84 3.78
CA PRO A 174 -9.72 1.56 2.78
C PRO A 174 -10.27 1.86 1.38
N PHE A 175 -9.45 2.45 0.50
CA PHE A 175 -9.86 2.85 -0.86
C PHE A 175 -10.53 1.71 -1.65
N ARG A 176 -10.05 0.47 -1.48
CA ARG A 176 -10.63 -0.73 -2.09
C ARG A 176 -12.10 -1.00 -1.73
N LYS A 177 -12.58 -0.52 -0.57
CA LYS A 177 -13.97 -0.67 -0.13
C LYS A 177 -14.89 0.46 -0.63
N TYR A 178 -14.34 1.52 -1.22
CA TYR A 178 -15.12 2.70 -1.62
C TYR A 178 -16.16 2.39 -2.71
N ILE A 179 -15.74 1.74 -3.80
CA ILE A 179 -16.61 1.46 -4.96
C ILE A 179 -17.90 0.73 -4.55
N PRO A 180 -17.85 -0.41 -3.84
CA PRO A 180 -19.08 -1.12 -3.47
C PRO A 180 -19.96 -0.33 -2.49
N ILE A 181 -19.36 0.44 -1.56
CA ILE A 181 -20.11 1.31 -0.64
C ILE A 181 -20.86 2.41 -1.42
N ARG A 182 -20.18 3.10 -2.33
CA ARG A 182 -20.77 4.13 -3.20
C ARG A 182 -21.94 3.54 -4.00
N ASP A 183 -21.74 2.38 -4.61
CA ASP A 183 -22.77 1.77 -5.45
C ASP A 183 -24.00 1.36 -4.63
N ASP A 184 -23.81 0.89 -3.40
CA ASP A 184 -24.93 0.59 -2.50
C ASP A 184 -25.63 1.86 -1.97
N ILE A 185 -24.89 2.94 -1.69
CA ILE A 185 -25.48 4.24 -1.36
C ILE A 185 -26.39 4.71 -2.50
N LEU A 186 -25.92 4.65 -3.75
CA LEU A 186 -26.69 5.08 -4.93
C LEU A 186 -27.86 4.15 -5.27
N LYS A 187 -27.88 2.91 -4.76
CA LYS A 187 -29.05 2.03 -4.83
C LYS A 187 -30.13 2.44 -3.84
N ILE A 188 -29.73 2.89 -2.64
CA ILE A 188 -30.65 3.37 -1.60
C ILE A 188 -31.20 4.74 -2.02
N ASP A 189 -30.32 5.67 -2.34
CA ASP A 189 -30.68 7.03 -2.76
C ASP A 189 -29.88 7.47 -3.99
N LYS A 190 -30.56 7.53 -5.13
CA LYS A 190 -29.98 7.98 -6.41
C LYS A 190 -29.60 9.46 -6.41
N ASN A 191 -30.17 10.26 -5.50
CA ASN A 191 -29.93 11.69 -5.37
C ASN A 191 -28.93 12.01 -4.24
N ALA A 192 -28.34 11.00 -3.59
CA ALA A 192 -27.37 11.20 -2.53
C ALA A 192 -26.16 12.00 -3.04
N PHE A 193 -25.78 13.03 -2.29
CA PHE A 193 -24.58 13.80 -2.56
C PHE A 193 -23.41 13.18 -1.80
N VAL A 194 -22.49 12.56 -2.53
CA VAL A 194 -21.34 11.85 -1.99
C VAL A 194 -20.05 12.48 -2.50
N PHE A 195 -19.16 12.87 -1.60
CA PHE A 195 -17.82 13.33 -1.94
C PHE A 195 -16.78 12.67 -1.03
N THR A 196 -15.52 12.74 -1.47
CA THR A 196 -14.45 12.02 -0.80
C THR A 196 -13.19 12.85 -0.60
N HIS A 197 -12.49 12.56 0.49
CA HIS A 197 -11.17 13.11 0.79
C HIS A 197 -10.14 11.99 0.89
N THR A 198 -8.99 12.17 0.25
CA THR A 198 -7.85 11.27 0.46
C THR A 198 -7.25 11.55 1.82
N ILE A 199 -7.14 10.52 2.66
CA ILE A 199 -6.58 10.64 4.01
C ILE A 199 -5.14 10.13 3.99
N SER A 200 -4.21 10.95 4.47
CA SER A 200 -2.79 10.57 4.61
C SER A 200 -2.57 9.58 5.74
N GLU A 201 -3.23 9.78 6.89
CA GLU A 201 -3.12 8.91 8.06
C GLU A 201 -4.43 8.91 8.85
N VAL A 202 -4.81 7.76 9.39
CA VAL A 202 -5.88 7.66 10.40
C VAL A 202 -5.44 6.64 11.43
N LEU A 203 -5.64 7.01 12.69
CA LEU A 203 -5.35 6.21 13.86
C LEU A 203 -6.64 5.90 14.61
N GLY A 204 -6.70 4.73 15.23
CA GLY A 204 -7.82 4.34 16.10
C GLY A 204 -8.45 3.00 15.75
N GLU A 205 -9.63 2.77 16.32
CA GLU A 205 -10.37 1.52 16.22
C GLU A 205 -10.68 1.12 14.77
N GLY A 206 -10.44 -0.16 14.43
CA GLY A 206 -10.66 -0.70 13.09
C GLY A 206 -9.64 -0.24 12.04
N PHE A 207 -8.57 0.45 12.47
CA PHE A 207 -7.44 0.88 11.64
C PHE A 207 -6.07 0.62 12.26
N THR A 208 -5.87 0.96 13.54
CA THR A 208 -4.59 0.79 14.27
C THR A 208 -4.63 -0.41 15.21
N TYR A 209 -5.80 -0.74 15.75
CA TYR A 209 -6.04 -1.91 16.60
C TYR A 209 -7.43 -2.48 16.31
N ASP A 210 -7.52 -3.82 16.31
CA ASP A 210 -8.76 -4.56 16.12
C ASP A 210 -9.48 -4.75 17.47
N VAL A 211 -10.81 -4.64 17.46
CA VAL A 211 -11.66 -4.77 18.68
C VAL A 211 -12.31 -6.14 18.81
N PHE A 212 -12.16 -7.03 17.83
CA PHE A 212 -12.66 -8.40 17.92
C PHE A 212 -11.54 -9.36 18.36
N ASN A 213 -11.35 -9.44 19.68
CA ASN A 213 -10.83 -10.61 20.38
C ASN A 213 -11.84 -11.03 21.45
#